data_AF-A0A8C9HBM4-F1
#
_entry.id   AF-A0A8C9HBM4-F1
#
_cell.length_a   1.000
_cell.length_b   1.000
_cell.length_c   1.000
_cell.angle_alpha   90.00
_cell.angle_beta   90.00
_cell.angle_gamma   90.00
#
_symmetry.space_group_name_H-M   'P 1'
#
loop_
_entity.id
_entity.type
_entity.pdbx_description
1 polymer ?
#
loop_
_entity_poly.entity_id
_entity_poly.type
_entity_poly.pdbx_seq_one_letter_code
_entity_poly.pdbx_strand_id
1 'polypeptide(L)' 'MSSHKTFRIKRFLAKKQKQNRPIPQWIRMKTGNKIRYNSKRRHWRRTKLGLQGTAREMAHIFVLSEGHNHITISN' A
#
# COMPACT_ATOMS: atom_id res chain seq x y z
N MET A 1 12.87 -16.01 11.00
CA MET A 1 13.04 -15.04 9.90
C MET A 1 11.71 -14.79 9.19
N SER A 2 11.41 -13.56 8.79
CA SER A 2 10.24 -13.31 7.92
C SER A 2 10.50 -13.91 6.54
N SER A 3 9.46 -14.37 5.84
CA SER A 3 9.59 -14.89 4.48
C SER A 3 10.32 -13.91 3.55
N HIS A 4 10.95 -14.42 2.50
CA HIS A 4 11.44 -13.58 1.40
C HIS A 4 10.25 -12.85 0.75
N LYS A 5 10.35 -11.52 0.64
CA LYS A 5 9.31 -10.63 0.10
C LYS A 5 9.95 -9.69 -0.91
N THR A 6 9.20 -9.34 -1.95
CA THR A 6 9.64 -8.36 -2.94
C THR A 6 9.79 -6.96 -2.31
N PHE A 7 10.61 -6.12 -2.92
CA PHE A 7 10.87 -4.75 -2.45
C PHE A 7 9.59 -3.90 -2.33
N ARG A 8 8.67 -4.04 -3.30
CA ARG A 8 7.39 -3.30 -3.30
C ARG A 8 6.54 -3.65 -2.07
N ILE A 9 6.46 -4.94 -1.71
CA ILE A 9 5.74 -5.40 -0.51
C ILE A 9 6.41 -4.85 0.75
N LYS A 10 7.75 -4.92 0.84
CA LYS A 10 8.50 -4.36 1.98
C LYS A 10 8.22 -2.85 2.16
N ARG A 11 8.24 -2.08 1.06
CA ARG A 11 7.91 -0.64 1.08
C ARG A 11 6.48 -0.37 1.55
N PHE A 12 5.52 -1.17 1.11
CA PHE A 12 4.13 -1.07 1.56
C PHE A 12 3.99 -1.33 3.05
N LEU A 13 4.59 -2.41 3.55
CA LEU A 13 4.58 -2.77 4.97
C LEU A 13 5.21 -1.67 5.83
N ALA A 14 6.37 -1.15 5.42
CA ALA A 14 7.04 -0.05 6.10
C ALA A 14 6.16 1.22 6.16
N LYS A 15 5.48 1.57 5.05
CA LYS A 15 4.54 2.70 5.01
C LYS A 15 3.38 2.50 5.98
N LYS A 16 2.77 1.32 5.99
CA LYS A 16 1.65 1.00 6.89
C LYS A 16 2.06 1.00 8.37
N GLN A 17 3.29 0.61 8.68
CA GLN A 17 3.85 0.74 10.02
C GLN A 17 4.00 2.21 10.43
N LYS A 18 4.60 3.05 9.56
CA LYS A 18 4.83 4.48 9.83
C LYS A 18 3.51 5.27 10.00
N GLN A 19 2.45 4.88 9.29
CA GLN A 19 1.13 5.51 9.39
C GLN A 19 0.41 5.18 10.71
N ASN A 20 0.73 4.06 11.36
CA ASN A 20 -0.01 3.54 12.52
C ASN A 20 0.44 4.16 13.86
N ARG A 21 0.57 5.49 13.90
CA ARG A 21 1.05 6.25 15.07
C ARG A 21 -0.06 7.15 15.66
N PRO A 22 0.03 7.50 16.96
CA PRO A 22 -0.85 8.51 17.55
C PRO A 22 -0.61 9.89 16.93
N ILE A 23 -1.56 10.80 17.15
CA ILE A 23 -1.46 12.18 16.67
C ILE A 23 -0.45 12.95 17.54
N PRO A 24 0.47 13.71 16.94
CA PRO A 24 1.37 14.60 17.66
C PRO A 24 0.64 15.63 18.53
N GLN A 25 1.19 15.91 19.71
CA GLN A 25 0.56 16.80 20.70
C GLN A 25 0.30 18.21 20.16
N TRP A 26 1.27 18.80 19.44
CA TRP A 26 1.13 20.15 18.91
C TRP A 26 -0.02 20.31 17.90
N ILE A 27 -0.44 19.24 17.23
CA ILE A 27 -1.61 19.28 16.35
C ILE A 27 -2.89 19.49 17.17
N ARG A 28 -2.97 18.91 18.37
CA ARG A 28 -4.11 19.11 19.27
C ARG A 28 -4.18 20.54 19.80
N MET A 29 -3.04 21.21 19.90
CA MET A 29 -2.95 22.59 20.39
C MET A 29 -3.27 23.64 19.32
N LYS A 30 -3.44 23.24 18.05
CA LYS A 30 -3.83 24.17 16.98
C LYS A 30 -5.26 24.67 17.17
N THR A 31 -5.44 25.98 17.15
CA THR A 31 -6.74 26.65 17.21
C THR A 31 -7.66 26.19 16.08
N GLY A 32 -8.95 25.99 16.36
CA GLY A 32 -9.94 25.55 15.37
C GLY A 32 -9.84 24.07 14.95
N ASN A 33 -8.93 23.28 15.54
CA ASN A 33 -8.77 21.87 15.18
C ASN A 33 -9.78 20.97 15.91
N LYS A 34 -10.62 20.24 15.15
CA LYS A 34 -11.58 19.26 15.67
C LYS A 34 -10.97 17.86 15.87
N ILE A 35 -9.76 17.61 15.37
CA ILE A 35 -9.13 16.28 15.37
C ILE A 35 -8.60 15.93 16.77
N ARG A 36 -9.14 14.85 17.37
CA ARG A 36 -8.73 14.38 18.72
C ARG A 36 -7.83 13.14 18.70
N TYR A 37 -8.08 12.21 17.79
CA TYR A 37 -7.33 10.95 17.66
C TYR A 37 -7.23 10.51 16.20
N ASN A 38 -6.30 9.60 15.91
CA ASN A 38 -6.12 9.05 14.57
C ASN A 38 -7.17 7.96 14.32
N SER A 39 -8.24 8.31 13.61
CA SER A 39 -9.34 7.38 13.29
C SER A 39 -8.90 6.21 12.40
N LYS A 40 -7.80 6.36 11.65
CA LYS A 40 -7.27 5.33 10.75
C LYS A 40 -6.23 4.42 11.42
N ARG A 41 -6.03 4.53 12.73
CA ARG A 41 -5.12 3.66 13.48
C ARG A 41 -5.68 2.23 13.50
N ARG A 42 -4.81 1.24 13.34
CA ARG A 42 -5.18 -0.17 13.16
C ARG A 42 -4.49 -1.07 14.18
N HIS A 43 -5.23 -2.02 14.74
CA HIS A 43 -4.65 -3.12 15.52
C HIS A 43 -4.47 -4.37 14.65
N TRP A 44 -3.31 -5.04 14.76
CA TRP A 44 -2.93 -6.12 13.85
C TRP A 44 -3.72 -7.42 14.05
N ARG A 45 -4.27 -7.66 15.25
CA ARG A 45 -5.15 -8.82 15.48
C ARG A 45 -6.54 -8.60 14.90
N ARG A 46 -7.10 -7.39 15.03
CA ARG A 46 -8.47 -7.06 14.61
C ARG A 46 -8.62 -6.86 13.10
N THR A 47 -7.65 -6.24 12.43
CA THR A 47 -7.78 -5.92 11.00
C THR A 47 -6.50 -6.23 10.23
N LYS A 48 -6.61 -6.97 9.12
CA LYS A 48 -5.47 -7.41 8.28
C LYS A 48 -5.18 -6.42 7.14
N LEU A 49 -3.97 -6.50 6.58
CA LEU A 49 -3.46 -5.52 5.60
C LEU A 49 -3.77 -5.86 4.13
N GLY A 50 -4.40 -7.00 3.84
CA GLY A 50 -4.84 -7.37 2.49
C GLY A 50 -3.73 -7.33 1.44
N LEU A 51 -2.65 -8.10 1.62
CA LEU A 51 -1.47 -8.05 0.74
C LEU A 51 -1.69 -8.69 -0.65
N GLN A 52 -2.84 -9.34 -0.88
CA GLN A 52 -3.14 -10.10 -2.10
C GLN A 52 -3.75 -9.25 -3.23
N GLY A 53 -4.29 -8.06 -2.94
CA GLY A 53 -4.93 -7.20 -3.95
C GLY A 53 -3.95 -6.52 -4.92
N THR A 54 -2.72 -6.22 -4.48
CA THR A 54 -1.73 -5.55 -5.34
C THR A 54 -1.00 -6.49 -6.29
N ALA A 55 -1.13 -7.81 -6.15
CA ALA A 55 -0.53 -8.75 -7.09
C ALA A 55 -1.43 -8.93 -8.35
N ARG A 56 -2.75 -9.03 -8.16
CA ARG A 56 -3.72 -9.16 -9.26
C ARG A 56 -3.86 -7.88 -10.10
N GLU A 57 -3.88 -6.70 -9.47
CA GLU A 57 -3.93 -5.42 -10.20
C GLU A 57 -2.64 -5.15 -11.00
N MET A 58 -1.49 -5.66 -10.55
CA MET A 58 -0.22 -5.52 -11.27
C MET A 58 -0.06 -6.58 -12.38
N ALA A 59 -0.77 -7.70 -12.30
CA ALA A 59 -0.85 -8.67 -13.39
C ALA A 59 -1.62 -8.10 -14.59
N HIS A 60 -2.69 -7.33 -14.36
CA HIS A 60 -3.46 -6.69 -15.45
C HIS A 60 -2.63 -5.67 -16.24
N ILE A 61 -1.77 -4.90 -15.56
CA ILE A 61 -0.86 -3.95 -16.22
C ILE A 61 0.24 -4.66 -17.03
N PHE A 62 0.69 -5.83 -16.57
CA PHE A 62 1.70 -6.62 -17.28
C PHE A 62 1.11 -7.35 -18.51
N VAL A 63 -0.08 -7.95 -18.37
CA VAL A 63 -0.79 -8.66 -19.45
C VAL A 63 -1.21 -7.72 -20.59
N LEU A 64 -1.54 -6.44 -20.30
CA LEU A 64 -1.86 -5.46 -21.34
C LEU A 64 -0.63 -4.88 -22.07
N SER A 65 0.59 -5.12 -21.58
CA SER A 65 1.82 -4.67 -22.24
C SER A 65 2.35 -5.63 -23.31
N GLU A 66 1.93 -6.90 -23.30
CA GLU A 66 2.43 -7.94 -24.21
C GLU A 66 1.61 -8.07 -25.51
N GLY A 67 0.56 -7.25 -25.70
CA GLY A 67 -0.39 -7.36 -26.81
C GLY A 67 -0.06 -6.63 -28.12
N HIS A 68 1.13 -6.05 -28.30
CA HIS A 68 1.44 -5.19 -29.46
C HIS A 68 2.72 -5.53 -30.23
N ASN A 69 3.09 -6.81 -30.35
CA ASN A 69 4.19 -7.24 -31.23
C ASN A 69 3.76 -8.42 -32.13
N HIS A 70 2.79 -8.20 -33.01
CA HIS A 70 2.51 -9.10 -34.13
C HIS A 70 2.03 -8.28 -35.34
N ILE A 71 2.94 -7.50 -35.94
CA ILE A 71 2.71 -6.91 -37.26
C ILE A 71 3.96 -7.18 -38.11
N THR A 72 3.74 -8.03 -39.11
CA THR A 72 4.45 -8.23 -40.39
C THR A 72 5.92 -8.68 -40.39
N ILE A 73 6.12 -9.97 -40.62
CA ILE A 73 7.03 -10.43 -41.68
C ILE A 73 6.26 -11.51 -42.47
N SER A 74 5.57 -11.10 -43.53
CA SER A 74 5.17 -11.98 -44.62
C SER A 74 6.27 -11.97 -45.67
N ASN A 75 6.68 -13.16 -46.09
CA ASN A 75 7.69 -13.46 -47.12
C ASN A 75 7.57 -12.61 -48.39
#